data_AF-A0A533W5T3-F1
#
_entry.id   AF-A0A533W5T3-F1
#
_cell.length_a   1.000
_cell.length_b   1.000
_cell.length_c   1.000
_cell.angle_alpha   90.00
_cell.angle_beta   90.00
_cell.angle_gamma   90.00
#
_symmetry.space_group_name_H-M   'P 1'
#
loop_
_entity.id
_entity.type
_entity.pdbx_description
1 polymer ?
#
loop_
_entity_poly.entity_id
_entity_poly.type
_entity_poly.pdbx_seq_one_letter_code
_entity_poly.pdbx_strand_id
1 'polypeptide(L)'
;MSPNSSKCLITLHLPCTIYKEVIEEERRGRFLGKSVQIIPHITDEIKRRIRGLAKAKGLDVLVVECGGTVGDIESLPFLEAFRQMRMEEGTSKTLFLHVSLAPELAVVGEMKTKPTQHSVQEMRRIGLQPDVIVVRGTKRLPSEAKEKISLFASVPVENVISNPDVPSIYLVPQTLEEEGLMKAVQRQLRFRGAKLNTRRWNEV
;
A
#
# COMPACT_ATOMS: atom_id res chain seq x y z
N MET A 1 14.87 2.83 -28.02
CA MET A 1 14.70 3.30 -26.63
C MET A 1 13.49 4.21 -26.60
N SER A 2 12.34 3.78 -26.03
CA SER A 2 11.16 4.66 -25.96
C SER A 2 11.35 5.70 -24.83
N PRO A 3 11.21 7.01 -25.07
CA PRO A 3 11.59 8.04 -24.10
C PRO A 3 10.68 8.22 -22.86
N ASN A 4 9.56 7.48 -22.74
CA ASN A 4 8.48 7.81 -21.80
C ASN A 4 8.07 6.66 -20.85
N SER A 5 9.00 5.82 -20.40
CA SER A 5 8.69 4.85 -19.34
C SER A 5 8.93 5.47 -17.96
N SER A 6 7.87 5.72 -17.19
CA SER A 6 8.00 6.12 -15.78
C SER A 6 8.81 5.10 -15.00
N LYS A 7 9.78 5.56 -14.20
CA LYS A 7 10.62 4.69 -13.37
C LYS A 7 9.88 4.37 -12.08
N CYS A 8 9.41 3.14 -11.98
CA CYS A 8 8.76 2.58 -10.79
C CYS A 8 9.68 1.54 -10.13
N LEU A 9 9.69 1.51 -8.80
CA LEU A 9 10.35 0.46 -8.01
C LEU A 9 9.41 -0.02 -6.91
N ILE A 10 9.37 -1.33 -6.70
CA ILE A 10 8.75 -1.95 -5.53
C ILE A 10 9.86 -2.29 -4.53
N THR A 11 9.69 -1.94 -3.26
CA THR A 11 10.65 -2.29 -2.22
C THR A 11 9.94 -2.73 -0.94
N LEU A 12 10.50 -3.75 -0.30
CA LEU A 12 10.14 -4.21 1.04
C LEU A 12 11.19 -3.70 2.03
N HIS A 13 10.77 -3.13 3.16
CA HIS A 13 11.69 -2.68 4.20
C HIS A 13 11.67 -3.63 5.40
N LEU A 14 12.85 -4.10 5.81
CA LEU A 14 13.00 -5.03 6.92
C LEU A 14 13.28 -4.30 8.24
N PRO A 15 12.49 -4.54 9.31
CA PRO A 15 12.61 -3.85 10.60
C PRO A 15 14.02 -3.97 11.21
N CYS A 16 14.63 -5.16 11.20
CA CYS A 16 15.93 -5.39 11.84
C CYS A 16 17.03 -4.43 11.38
N THR A 17 17.02 -4.06 10.09
CA THR A 17 18.06 -3.17 9.54
C THR A 17 17.90 -1.72 9.98
N ILE A 18 16.68 -1.29 10.30
CA ILE A 18 16.36 0.07 10.76
C ILE A 18 16.77 0.23 12.22
N TYR A 19 16.35 -0.71 13.08
CA TYR A 19 16.71 -0.67 14.50
C TYR A 19 18.22 -0.75 14.71
N LYS A 20 18.92 -1.61 13.96
CA LYS A 20 20.38 -1.69 14.01
C LYS A 20 21.03 -0.34 13.72
N GLU A 21 20.61 0.33 12.64
CA GLU A 21 21.16 1.64 12.26
C GLU A 21 20.95 2.68 13.36
N VAL A 22 19.73 2.77 13.91
CA VAL A 22 19.44 3.75 14.97
C VAL A 22 20.25 3.47 16.23
N ILE A 23 20.44 2.20 16.61
CA ILE A 23 21.28 1.82 17.75
C ILE A 23 22.75 2.17 17.48
N GLU A 24 23.25 1.93 16.28
CA GLU A 24 24.63 2.30 15.94
C GLU A 24 24.86 3.81 15.96
N GLU A 25 23.88 4.59 15.50
CA GLU A 25 23.95 6.05 15.54
C GLU A 25 23.86 6.64 16.94
N GLU A 26 23.09 5.99 17.81
CA GLU A 26 23.09 6.28 19.24
C GLU A 26 24.49 6.08 19.83
N ARG A 27 25.11 4.93 19.58
CA ARG A 27 26.47 4.62 20.05
C ARG A 27 27.55 5.55 19.49
N ARG A 28 27.33 6.16 18.32
CA ARG A 28 28.21 7.18 17.72
C ARG A 28 27.98 8.58 18.31
N GLY A 29 27.01 8.76 19.22
CA GLY A 29 26.71 10.02 19.87
C GLY A 29 25.83 10.97 19.05
N ARG A 30 25.20 10.51 17.95
CA ARG A 30 24.38 11.37 17.07
C ARG A 30 23.22 12.03 17.82
N PHE A 31 22.68 11.37 18.84
CA PHE A 31 21.54 11.87 19.64
C PHE A 31 21.95 12.70 20.87
N LEU A 32 23.22 13.11 20.98
CA LEU A 32 23.74 13.98 22.05
C LEU A 32 23.41 13.47 23.47
N GLY A 33 23.42 12.14 23.67
CA GLY A 33 23.11 11.50 24.95
C GLY A 33 21.63 11.50 25.32
N LYS A 34 20.72 11.90 24.41
CA LYS A 34 19.27 11.81 24.63
C LYS A 34 18.76 10.40 24.36
N SER A 35 17.68 10.01 25.06
CA SER A 35 17.05 8.72 24.88
C SER A 35 16.52 8.52 23.46
N VAL A 36 16.87 7.39 22.86
CA VAL A 36 16.26 6.93 21.61
C VAL A 36 14.84 6.48 21.87
N GLN A 37 13.95 6.85 20.96
CA GLN A 37 12.51 6.59 21.01
C GLN A 37 12.02 6.14 19.64
N ILE A 38 10.91 5.40 19.58
CA ILE A 38 10.29 5.01 18.30
C ILE A 38 9.94 6.23 17.47
N ILE A 39 9.25 7.20 18.08
CA ILE A 39 8.99 8.51 17.50
C ILE A 39 9.89 9.51 18.22
N PRO A 40 10.70 10.32 17.51
CA PRO A 40 10.80 10.41 16.07
C PRO A 40 11.87 9.48 15.46
N HIS A 41 12.79 8.91 16.24
CA HIS A 41 14.06 8.38 15.71
C HIS A 41 13.91 7.19 14.77
N ILE A 42 13.08 6.19 15.10
CA ILE A 42 12.84 5.02 14.23
C ILE A 42 12.00 5.46 13.03
N THR A 43 10.96 6.25 13.24
CA THR A 43 10.10 6.75 12.15
C THR A 43 10.88 7.61 11.17
N ASP A 44 11.78 8.47 11.63
CA ASP A 44 12.61 9.32 10.80
C ASP A 44 13.62 8.51 10.00
N GLU A 45 14.19 7.46 10.58
CA GLU A 45 15.08 6.55 9.85
C GLU A 45 14.32 5.82 8.73
N ILE A 46 13.09 5.37 8.98
CA ILE A 46 12.21 4.78 7.94
C ILE A 46 11.96 5.80 6.82
N LYS A 47 11.52 7.02 7.16
CA LYS A 47 11.29 8.10 6.19
C LYS A 47 12.55 8.42 5.38
N ARG A 48 13.71 8.49 6.04
CA ARG A 48 15.00 8.77 5.41
C ARG A 48 15.36 7.72 4.38
N ARG A 49 15.18 6.43 4.68
CA ARG A 49 15.47 5.33 3.73
C ARG A 49 14.57 5.36 2.52
N ILE A 50 13.27 5.54 2.72
CA ILE A 50 12.29 5.59 1.63
C ILE A 50 12.59 6.77 0.69
N ARG A 51 12.79 7.97 1.23
CA ARG A 51 13.12 9.18 0.45
C ARG A 51 14.49 9.06 -0.23
N GLY A 52 15.47 8.52 0.48
CA GLY A 52 16.82 8.29 -0.03
C GLY A 52 16.81 7.36 -1.25
N LEU A 53 16.06 6.27 -1.19
CA LEU A 53 15.92 5.33 -2.30
C LEU A 53 15.26 5.97 -3.53
N ALA A 54 14.16 6.69 -3.33
CA ALA A 54 13.48 7.40 -4.42
C ALA A 54 14.41 8.41 -5.11
N LYS A 55 15.14 9.21 -4.32
CA LYS A 55 16.08 10.21 -4.83
C LYS A 55 17.27 9.59 -5.55
N ALA A 56 17.91 8.58 -4.95
CA ALA A 56 19.11 7.95 -5.51
C ALA A 56 18.87 7.29 -6.87
N LYS A 57 17.67 6.74 -7.08
CA LYS A 57 17.28 6.09 -8.34
C LYS A 57 16.54 7.00 -9.32
N GLY A 58 16.23 8.25 -8.93
CA GLY A 58 15.45 9.19 -9.73
C GLY A 58 14.11 8.60 -10.15
N LEU A 59 13.37 8.03 -9.19
CA LEU A 59 12.09 7.37 -9.42
C LEU A 59 10.96 8.38 -9.54
N ASP A 60 10.01 8.12 -10.44
CA ASP A 60 8.76 8.86 -10.54
C ASP A 60 7.73 8.36 -9.53
N VAL A 61 7.74 7.04 -9.27
CA VAL A 61 6.86 6.35 -8.32
C VAL A 61 7.69 5.34 -7.52
N LEU A 62 7.50 5.35 -6.20
CA LEU A 62 8.02 4.31 -5.32
C LEU A 62 6.85 3.59 -4.67
N VAL A 63 6.74 2.29 -4.91
CA VAL A 63 5.79 1.42 -4.22
C VAL A 63 6.51 0.82 -3.03
N VAL A 64 6.02 1.13 -1.83
CA VAL A 64 6.57 0.60 -0.59
C VAL A 64 5.58 -0.43 -0.06
N GLU A 65 6.03 -1.67 0.06
CA GLU A 65 5.27 -2.72 0.72
C GLU A 65 5.57 -2.70 2.22
N CYS A 66 4.52 -2.69 3.04
CA CYS A 66 4.62 -2.95 4.46
C CYS A 66 4.34 -4.44 4.70
N GLY A 67 5.36 -5.18 5.11
CA GLY A 67 5.16 -6.54 5.59
C GLY A 67 4.35 -6.56 6.89
N GLY A 68 3.81 -7.74 7.23
CA GLY A 68 2.95 -7.94 8.40
C GLY A 68 1.47 -7.60 8.13
N THR A 69 0.66 -7.65 9.19
CA THR A 69 -0.77 -7.31 9.11
C THR A 69 -1.02 -5.98 9.83
N VAL A 70 -2.01 -5.22 9.35
CA VAL A 70 -2.50 -4.06 10.10
C VAL A 70 -3.13 -4.54 11.40
N GLY A 71 -2.64 -4.00 12.52
CA GLY A 71 -3.00 -4.45 13.88
C GLY A 71 -1.85 -5.16 14.60
N ASP A 72 -0.84 -5.62 13.87
CA ASP A 72 0.35 -6.24 14.45
C ASP A 72 1.30 -5.17 15.01
N ILE A 73 1.94 -5.47 16.14
CA ILE A 73 2.80 -4.54 16.87
C ILE A 73 4.07 -4.19 16.08
N GLU A 74 4.54 -5.11 15.24
CA GLU A 74 5.75 -5.00 14.42
C GLU A 74 5.58 -3.95 13.31
N SER A 75 4.34 -3.79 12.83
CA SER A 75 4.00 -2.87 11.73
C SER A 75 3.82 -1.43 12.20
N LEU A 76 3.56 -1.20 13.49
CA LEU A 76 3.23 0.12 14.03
C LEU A 76 4.26 1.23 13.71
N PRO A 77 5.58 1.01 13.84
CA PRO A 77 6.56 2.04 13.51
C PRO A 77 6.54 2.43 12.02
N PHE A 78 6.27 1.47 11.12
CA PHE A 78 6.17 1.72 9.68
C PHE A 78 4.90 2.48 9.33
N LEU A 79 3.76 2.05 9.88
CA LEU A 79 2.48 2.69 9.64
C LEU A 79 2.48 4.15 10.17
N GLU A 80 3.11 4.39 11.32
CA GLU A 80 3.30 5.75 11.84
C GLU A 80 4.24 6.58 10.94
N ALA A 81 5.34 6.00 10.45
CA ALA A 81 6.22 6.69 9.50
C ALA A 81 5.47 7.08 8.21
N PHE A 82 4.65 6.18 7.66
CA PHE A 82 3.84 6.45 6.48
C PHE A 82 2.79 7.53 6.73
N ARG A 83 2.16 7.53 7.91
CA ARG A 83 1.20 8.56 8.32
C ARG A 83 1.88 9.93 8.35
N GLN A 84 3.07 10.04 8.94
CA GLN A 84 3.85 11.27 8.93
C GLN A 84 4.25 11.69 7.51
N MET A 85 4.69 10.75 6.66
CA MET A 85 5.00 11.05 5.25
C MET A 85 3.78 11.61 4.50
N ARG A 86 2.59 11.02 4.70
CA ARG A 86 1.33 11.53 4.12
C ARG A 86 1.05 12.97 4.55
N MET A 87 1.29 13.30 5.82
CA MET A 87 1.13 14.66 6.33
C MET A 87 2.14 15.64 5.72
N GLU A 88 3.41 15.21 5.61
CA GLU A 88 4.51 16.04 5.08
C GLU A 88 4.39 16.26 3.56
N GLU A 89 3.93 15.27 2.80
CA GLU A 89 3.94 15.27 1.33
C GLU A 89 2.56 15.56 0.72
N GLY A 90 1.50 15.40 1.49
CA GLY A 90 0.13 15.71 1.10
C GLY A 90 -0.51 14.64 0.21
N THR A 91 -1.81 14.83 -0.05
CA THR A 91 -2.64 13.76 -0.59
C THR A 91 -2.37 13.42 -2.06
N SER A 92 -1.81 14.39 -2.79
CA SER A 92 -1.54 14.31 -4.22
C SER A 92 -0.23 13.58 -4.57
N LYS A 93 0.65 13.33 -3.58
CA LYS A 93 1.97 12.72 -3.78
C LYS A 93 2.10 11.34 -3.16
N THR A 94 1.10 10.91 -2.39
CA THR A 94 1.10 9.62 -1.70
C THR A 94 -0.21 8.89 -1.99
N LEU A 95 -0.23 7.57 -1.80
CA LEU A 95 -1.42 6.73 -2.00
C LEU A 95 -1.34 5.54 -1.06
N PHE A 96 -2.42 5.28 -0.32
CA PHE A 96 -2.57 4.09 0.49
C PHE A 96 -3.47 3.07 -0.20
N LEU A 97 -2.86 1.94 -0.58
CA LEU A 97 -3.54 0.76 -1.11
C LEU A 97 -3.59 -0.28 -0.01
N HIS A 98 -4.79 -0.58 0.49
CA HIS A 98 -5.00 -1.57 1.54
C HIS A 98 -5.45 -2.89 0.96
N VAL A 99 -4.70 -3.97 1.25
CA VAL A 99 -5.05 -5.32 0.80
C VAL A 99 -5.78 -6.04 1.93
N SER A 100 -6.93 -6.61 1.63
CA SER A 100 -7.74 -7.37 2.59
C SER A 100 -8.20 -8.70 1.99
N LEU A 101 -8.64 -9.62 2.84
CA LEU A 101 -9.18 -10.92 2.46
C LEU A 101 -10.68 -10.97 2.75
N ALA A 102 -11.49 -11.31 1.74
CA ALA A 102 -12.91 -11.61 1.89
C ALA A 102 -13.11 -13.14 1.79
N PRO A 103 -13.22 -13.86 2.92
CA PRO A 103 -13.41 -15.29 2.90
C PRO A 103 -14.81 -15.67 2.41
N GLU A 104 -14.91 -16.79 1.71
CA GLU A 104 -16.16 -17.44 1.32
C GLU A 104 -16.53 -18.50 2.36
N LEU A 105 -17.78 -18.49 2.83
CA LEU A 105 -18.32 -19.62 3.60
C LEU A 105 -18.86 -20.65 2.62
N ALA A 106 -18.17 -21.79 2.51
CA ALA A 106 -18.49 -22.87 1.57
C ALA A 106 -19.97 -23.34 1.64
N VAL A 107 -20.62 -23.18 2.79
CA VAL A 107 -22.00 -23.61 3.02
C VAL A 107 -23.03 -22.68 2.36
N VAL A 108 -22.71 -21.39 2.16
CA VAL A 108 -23.66 -20.36 1.71
C VAL A 108 -23.23 -19.72 0.39
N GLY A 109 -21.95 -19.85 0.00
CA GLY A 109 -21.41 -19.23 -1.22
C GLY A 109 -21.31 -17.71 -1.17
N GLU A 110 -21.56 -17.11 -0.01
CA GLU A 110 -21.53 -15.66 0.20
C GLU A 110 -20.14 -15.22 0.70
N MET A 111 -19.55 -14.24 0.01
CA MET A 111 -18.31 -13.61 0.44
C MET A 111 -18.57 -12.61 1.57
N LYS A 112 -17.87 -12.80 2.70
CA LYS A 112 -18.05 -11.93 3.87
C LYS A 112 -17.18 -10.70 3.77
N THR A 113 -17.81 -9.53 3.75
CA THR A 113 -17.15 -8.21 3.72
C THR A 113 -16.67 -7.74 5.10
N LYS A 114 -17.09 -8.41 6.18
CA LYS A 114 -16.85 -7.97 7.57
C LYS A 114 -15.35 -7.96 7.96
N PRO A 115 -14.52 -8.94 7.58
CA PRO A 115 -13.08 -8.87 7.82
C PRO A 115 -12.44 -7.63 7.20
N THR A 116 -12.83 -7.26 5.97
CA THR A 116 -12.37 -6.03 5.32
C THR A 116 -12.79 -4.78 6.07
N GLN A 117 -14.03 -4.72 6.55
CA GLN A 117 -14.52 -3.59 7.35
C GLN A 117 -13.71 -3.40 8.63
N HIS A 118 -13.46 -4.48 9.37
CA HIS A 118 -12.66 -4.43 10.60
C HIS A 118 -11.21 -4.04 10.31
N SER A 119 -10.61 -4.59 9.24
CA SER A 119 -9.24 -4.26 8.86
C SER A 119 -9.06 -2.78 8.50
N VAL A 120 -10.04 -2.19 7.79
CA VAL A 120 -10.05 -0.74 7.53
C VAL A 120 -10.25 0.06 8.82
N GLN A 121 -11.06 -0.42 9.76
CA GLN A 121 -11.21 0.23 11.06
C GLN A 121 -9.89 0.26 11.83
N GLU A 122 -9.13 -0.83 11.86
CA GLU A 122 -7.81 -0.86 12.50
C GLU A 122 -6.83 0.11 11.85
N MET A 123 -6.82 0.20 10.52
CA MET A 123 -6.03 1.20 9.78
C MET A 123 -6.42 2.64 10.17
N ARG A 124 -7.73 2.91 10.33
CA ARG A 124 -8.22 4.22 10.75
C ARG A 124 -7.90 4.56 12.20
N ARG A 125 -7.88 3.58 13.12
CA ARG A 125 -7.53 3.79 14.53
C ARG A 125 -6.15 4.42 14.69
N ILE A 126 -5.22 4.09 13.79
CA ILE A 126 -3.88 4.66 13.76
C ILE A 126 -3.76 5.89 12.85
N GLY A 127 -4.88 6.46 12.38
CA GLY A 127 -4.91 7.69 11.60
C GLY A 127 -4.61 7.53 10.11
N LEU A 128 -4.70 6.32 9.56
CA LEU A 128 -4.54 6.04 8.14
C LEU A 128 -5.90 5.77 7.47
N GLN A 129 -6.23 6.52 6.43
CA GLN A 129 -7.40 6.27 5.59
C GLN A 129 -6.91 5.64 4.27
N PRO A 130 -7.38 4.44 3.89
CA PRO A 130 -7.06 3.89 2.58
C PRO A 130 -7.67 4.74 1.48
N ASP A 131 -6.92 4.91 0.38
CA ASP A 131 -7.40 5.54 -0.85
C ASP A 131 -8.00 4.48 -1.79
N VAL A 132 -7.41 3.28 -1.81
CA VAL A 132 -7.82 2.14 -2.63
C VAL A 132 -7.84 0.89 -1.75
N ILE A 133 -8.84 0.02 -1.95
CA ILE A 133 -8.96 -1.26 -1.24
C ILE A 133 -8.93 -2.37 -2.26
N VAL A 134 -7.97 -3.28 -2.14
CA VAL A 134 -7.87 -4.49 -2.96
C VAL A 134 -8.33 -5.67 -2.11
N VAL A 135 -9.39 -6.34 -2.56
CA VAL A 135 -10.01 -7.43 -1.81
C VAL A 135 -9.68 -8.74 -2.49
N ARG A 136 -8.87 -9.55 -1.82
CA ARG A 136 -8.55 -10.93 -2.18
C ARG A 136 -9.73 -11.84 -1.87
N GLY A 137 -9.99 -12.81 -2.74
CA GLY A 137 -11.02 -13.83 -2.53
C GLY A 137 -10.90 -14.95 -3.55
N THR A 138 -11.67 -16.02 -3.36
CA THR A 138 -11.73 -17.16 -4.31
C THR A 138 -12.44 -16.79 -5.62
N LYS A 139 -13.39 -15.84 -5.57
CA LYS A 139 -14.25 -15.41 -6.68
C LYS A 139 -14.29 -13.88 -6.78
N ARG A 140 -14.78 -13.38 -7.92
CA ARG A 140 -14.99 -11.93 -8.10
C ARG A 140 -16.05 -11.41 -7.14
N LEU A 141 -15.76 -10.29 -6.48
CA LEU A 141 -16.69 -9.61 -5.60
C LEU A 141 -17.96 -9.18 -6.37
N PRO A 142 -19.16 -9.53 -5.87
CA PRO A 142 -20.39 -8.99 -6.43
C PRO A 142 -20.47 -7.48 -6.17
N SER A 143 -21.19 -6.77 -7.05
CA SER A 143 -21.34 -5.31 -6.96
C SER A 143 -21.86 -4.85 -5.60
N GLU A 144 -22.84 -5.56 -5.02
CA GLU A 144 -23.39 -5.26 -3.70
C GLU A 144 -22.31 -5.33 -2.59
N ALA A 145 -21.39 -6.29 -2.66
CA ALA A 145 -20.30 -6.37 -1.70
C ALA A 145 -19.32 -5.19 -1.85
N LYS A 146 -19.04 -4.76 -3.09
CA LYS A 146 -18.20 -3.57 -3.34
C LYS A 146 -18.85 -2.30 -2.80
N GLU A 147 -20.14 -2.10 -3.05
CA GLU A 147 -20.91 -0.96 -2.55
C GLU A 147 -20.92 -0.92 -1.02
N LYS A 148 -21.14 -2.09 -0.39
CA LYS A 148 -21.07 -2.22 1.06
C LYS A 148 -19.68 -1.86 1.59
N ILE A 149 -18.61 -2.40 1.01
CA ILE A 149 -17.23 -2.07 1.43
C ILE A 149 -16.96 -0.58 1.24
N SER A 150 -17.35 -0.01 0.10
CA SER A 150 -17.23 1.41 -0.22
C SER A 150 -17.87 2.30 0.86
N LEU A 151 -19.11 1.98 1.26
CA LEU A 151 -19.83 2.72 2.28
C LEU A 151 -19.13 2.67 3.64
N PHE A 152 -18.74 1.47 4.11
CA PHE A 152 -18.09 1.29 5.41
C PHE A 152 -16.69 1.91 5.45
N ALA A 153 -15.93 1.74 4.38
CA ALA A 153 -14.56 2.21 4.28
C ALA A 153 -14.44 3.65 3.77
N SER A 154 -15.57 4.30 3.46
CA SER A 154 -15.66 5.68 2.98
C SER A 154 -14.70 5.96 1.81
N VAL A 155 -14.63 5.00 0.88
CA VAL A 155 -13.87 5.10 -0.37
C VAL A 155 -14.84 5.00 -1.53
N PRO A 156 -14.58 5.65 -2.69
CA PRO A 156 -15.41 5.49 -3.87
C PRO A 156 -15.52 4.01 -4.29
N VAL A 157 -16.68 3.59 -4.81
CA VAL A 157 -16.92 2.18 -5.17
C VAL A 157 -15.93 1.68 -6.22
N GLU A 158 -15.53 2.55 -7.14
CA GLU A 158 -14.53 2.27 -8.16
C GLU A 158 -13.09 2.16 -7.62
N ASN A 159 -12.86 2.51 -6.35
CA ASN A 159 -11.60 2.27 -5.63
C ASN A 159 -11.66 0.97 -4.80
N VAL A 160 -12.76 0.20 -4.86
CA VAL A 160 -12.88 -1.15 -4.28
C VAL A 160 -12.63 -2.17 -5.38
N ILE A 161 -11.41 -2.69 -5.41
CA ILE A 161 -10.86 -3.55 -6.47
C ILE A 161 -11.04 -5.01 -6.07
N SER A 162 -11.73 -5.81 -6.90
CA SER A 162 -11.78 -7.25 -6.69
C SER A 162 -10.49 -7.89 -7.19
N ASN A 163 -9.91 -8.79 -6.41
CA ASN A 163 -8.72 -9.54 -6.82
C ASN A 163 -8.91 -11.04 -6.54
N PRO A 164 -9.70 -11.74 -7.38
CA PRO A 164 -9.94 -13.17 -7.21
C PRO A 164 -8.65 -13.99 -7.36
N ASP A 165 -8.68 -15.22 -6.88
CA ASP A 165 -7.67 -16.21 -7.22
C ASP A 165 -7.68 -16.48 -8.73
N VAL A 166 -6.49 -16.55 -9.30
CA VAL A 166 -6.27 -16.76 -10.73
C VAL A 166 -5.31 -17.93 -10.92
N PRO A 167 -5.43 -18.70 -12.01
CA PRO A 167 -4.64 -19.92 -12.22
C PRO A 167 -3.14 -19.65 -12.43
N SER A 168 -2.76 -18.41 -12.70
CA SER A 168 -1.38 -17.99 -12.91
C SER A 168 -1.14 -16.59 -12.37
N ILE A 169 0.02 -16.38 -11.74
CA ILE A 169 0.46 -15.07 -11.24
C ILE A 169 0.51 -14.01 -12.36
N TYR A 170 0.71 -14.43 -13.61
CA TYR A 170 0.74 -13.53 -14.76
C TYR A 170 -0.63 -12.94 -15.10
N LEU A 171 -1.73 -13.54 -14.61
CA LEU A 171 -3.07 -13.01 -14.82
C LEU A 171 -3.46 -11.94 -13.79
N VAL A 172 -2.68 -11.79 -12.71
CA VAL A 172 -2.98 -10.82 -11.64
C VAL A 172 -2.98 -9.38 -12.17
N PRO A 173 -1.96 -8.91 -12.92
CA PRO A 173 -1.97 -7.54 -13.43
C PRO A 173 -3.11 -7.25 -14.39
N GLN A 174 -3.49 -8.22 -15.24
CA GLN A 174 -4.64 -8.08 -16.13
C GLN A 174 -5.95 -7.95 -15.33
N THR A 175 -6.14 -8.82 -14.33
CA THR A 175 -7.31 -8.79 -13.44
C THR A 175 -7.43 -7.46 -12.71
N LEU A 176 -6.32 -6.93 -12.19
CA LEU A 176 -6.30 -5.63 -11.49
C LEU A 176 -6.57 -4.45 -12.44
N GLU A 177 -6.10 -4.52 -13.69
CA GLU A 177 -6.37 -3.50 -14.70
C GLU A 177 -7.83 -3.49 -15.14
N GLU A 178 -8.41 -4.68 -15.38
CA GLU A 178 -9.84 -4.84 -15.69
C GLU A 178 -10.73 -4.23 -14.61
N GLU A 179 -10.33 -4.39 -13.35
CA GLU A 179 -11.02 -3.85 -12.17
C GLU A 179 -10.75 -2.36 -11.95
N GLY A 180 -9.87 -1.74 -12.75
CA GLY A 180 -9.67 -0.30 -12.77
C GLY A 180 -8.62 0.23 -11.78
N LEU A 181 -7.73 -0.62 -11.25
CA LEU A 181 -6.73 -0.21 -10.28
C LEU A 181 -5.87 0.97 -10.78
N MET A 182 -5.38 0.90 -12.02
CA MET A 182 -4.54 1.98 -12.57
C MET A 182 -5.30 3.28 -12.73
N LYS A 183 -6.60 3.25 -13.04
CA LYS A 183 -7.45 4.45 -13.10
C LYS A 183 -7.57 5.09 -11.72
N ALA A 184 -7.77 4.28 -10.68
CA ALA A 184 -7.82 4.76 -9.29
C ALA A 184 -6.49 5.42 -8.89
N VAL A 185 -5.35 4.78 -9.19
CA VAL A 185 -4.01 5.31 -8.92
C VAL A 185 -3.75 6.63 -9.66
N GLN A 186 -4.06 6.69 -10.96
CA GLN A 186 -3.86 7.89 -11.78
C GLN A 186 -4.66 9.08 -11.27
N ARG A 187 -5.91 8.85 -10.88
CA ARG A 187 -6.77 9.90 -10.33
C ARG A 187 -6.24 10.42 -9.00
N GLN A 188 -5.82 9.54 -8.10
CA GLN A 188 -5.34 9.92 -6.78
C GLN A 188 -4.01 10.66 -6.82
N LEU A 189 -3.04 10.15 -7.61
CA LEU A 189 -1.70 10.76 -7.76
C LEU A 189 -1.64 11.87 -8.82
N ARG A 190 -2.78 12.19 -9.46
CA ARG A 190 -2.89 13.18 -10.53
C ARG A 190 -1.94 12.94 -11.71
N PHE A 191 -1.64 11.67 -12.00
CA PHE A 191 -0.84 11.31 -13.17
C PHE A 191 -1.64 11.58 -14.45
N ARG A 192 -1.11 12.45 -15.32
CA ARG A 192 -1.71 12.73 -16.62
C ARG A 192 -1.13 11.79 -17.68
N GLY A 193 -2.00 11.08 -18.40
CA GLY A 193 -1.68 10.59 -19.75
C GLY A 193 -0.78 9.36 -19.88
N ALA A 194 -0.49 8.62 -18.80
CA ALA A 194 0.18 7.33 -18.92
C ALA A 194 -0.81 6.28 -19.44
N LYS A 195 -0.75 5.92 -20.72
CA LYS A 195 -1.47 4.75 -21.23
C LYS A 195 -0.71 3.49 -20.84
N LEU A 196 -1.41 2.54 -20.20
CA LEU A 196 -0.82 1.24 -19.88
C LEU A 196 -0.45 0.53 -21.19
N ASN A 197 0.83 0.15 -21.35
CA ASN A 197 1.27 -0.64 -22.48
C ASN A 197 1.29 -2.12 -22.06
N THR A 198 0.22 -2.84 -22.41
CA THR A 198 0.03 -4.25 -22.07
C THR A 198 0.57 -5.21 -23.13
N ARG A 199 1.13 -4.72 -24.25
CA ARG A 199 1.52 -5.56 -25.41
C ARG A 199 2.42 -6.73 -25.01
N ARG A 200 3.52 -6.44 -24.32
CA ARG A 200 4.48 -7.46 -23.88
C ARG A 200 3.89 -8.45 -22.87
N TRP A 201 2.88 -8.05 -22.12
CA TRP A 201 2.25 -8.89 -21.10
C TRP A 201 1.18 -9.81 -21.69
N ASN A 202 0.53 -9.39 -22.77
CA ASN A 202 -0.44 -10.21 -23.50
C ASN A 202 0.22 -11.25 -24.43
N GLU A 203 1.55 -11.22 -24.56
CA GLU A 203 2.35 -12.18 -25.31
C GLU A 203 2.85 -13.37 -24.46
N VAL A 204 2.59 -13.34 -23.14
CA VAL A 204 2.97 -14.36 -22.15
C VAL A 204 1.75 -15.16 -21.73
#